data_AF-A0A1S1U3A3-F1
#
_entry.id   AF-A0A1S1U3A3-F1
#
_cell.length_a   1.000
_cell.length_b   1.000
_cell.length_c   1.000
_cell.angle_alpha   90.00
_cell.angle_beta   90.00
_cell.angle_gamma   90.00
#
_symmetry.space_group_name_H-M   'P 1'
#
loop_
_entity.id
_entity.type
_entity.pdbx_description
1 polymer ?
#
loop_
_entity_poly.entity_id
_entity_poly.type
_entity_poly.pdbx_seq_one_letter_code
_entity_poly.pdbx_strand_id
1 'polypeptide(L)' 'MPDRSVPVETCDEDQDTFERVRIQQGLDTIDQAIEWLIKDNVRIGIRKMSGRGRALYQVKRKNK' A
#
# COMPACT_ATOMS: atom_id res chain seq x y z
N MET A 1 -2.24 -8.04 -12.99
CA MET A 1 -1.13 -8.62 -12.20
C MET A 1 -1.05 -10.09 -12.60
N PRO A 2 0.12 -10.65 -12.91
CA PRO A 2 0.22 -12.09 -13.12
C PRO A 2 -0.26 -12.81 -11.85
N ASP A 3 -0.99 -13.91 -12.02
CA ASP A 3 -1.51 -14.73 -10.92
C ASP A 3 -0.34 -15.47 -10.27
N ARG A 4 0.29 -14.82 -9.28
CA ARG A 4 1.44 -15.36 -8.56
C ARG A 4 1.09 -15.37 -7.08
N SER A 5 1.01 -16.56 -6.52
CA SER A 5 0.96 -16.76 -5.07
C SER A 5 2.35 -16.56 -4.46
N VAL A 6 2.36 -15.95 -3.27
CA VAL A 6 3.58 -15.76 -2.47
C VAL A 6 3.27 -16.28 -1.08
N PRO A 7 4.09 -17.18 -0.51
CA PRO A 7 3.89 -17.60 0.86
C PRO A 7 4.10 -16.41 1.80
N VAL A 8 3.17 -16.22 2.72
CA VAL A 8 3.25 -15.21 3.79
C VAL A 8 3.17 -15.94 5.11
N GLU A 9 4.17 -15.76 5.96
CA GLU A 9 4.15 -16.23 7.34
C GLU A 9 3.39 -15.22 8.18
N THR A 10 2.43 -15.70 8.99
CA THR A 10 1.60 -14.88 9.88
C THR A 10 1.67 -15.44 11.29
N CYS A 11 1.70 -14.56 12.29
CA CYS A 11 1.55 -14.94 13.70
C CYS A 11 0.06 -14.88 14.09
N ASP A 12 -0.34 -15.63 15.13
CA ASP A 12 -1.70 -15.60 15.67
C ASP A 12 -2.11 -14.18 16.13
N GLU A 13 -1.15 -13.38 16.60
CA GLU A 13 -1.34 -11.99 17.01
C GLU A 13 -1.74 -11.07 15.84
N ASP A 14 -1.36 -11.44 14.60
CA ASP A 14 -1.71 -10.67 13.41
C ASP A 14 -3.15 -10.93 12.95
N GLN A 15 -3.75 -12.05 13.39
CA GLN A 15 -5.05 -12.51 12.94
C GLN A 15 -6.17 -11.53 13.28
N ASP A 16 -6.15 -10.96 14.49
CA ASP A 16 -7.07 -9.91 14.91
C ASP A 16 -6.92 -8.64 14.07
N THR A 17 -5.69 -8.32 13.67
CA THR A 17 -5.42 -7.16 12.83
C THR A 17 -5.99 -7.38 11.42
N PHE A 18 -5.78 -8.55 10.84
CA PHE A 18 -6.31 -8.88 9.52
C PHE A 18 -7.83 -8.89 9.50
N GLU A 19 -8.47 -9.44 10.55
CA GLU A 19 -9.93 -9.47 10.65
C GLU A 19 -10.52 -8.07 10.75
N ARG A 20 -9.90 -7.17 11.52
CA ARG A 20 -10.30 -5.76 11.58
C ARG A 20 -10.20 -5.07 10.22
N VAL A 21 -9.13 -5.31 9.48
CA VAL A 21 -8.95 -4.75 8.13
C VAL A 21 -9.97 -5.33 7.16
N ARG A 22 -10.24 -6.64 7.23
CA ARG A 22 -11.25 -7.32 6.40
C ARG A 22 -12.61 -6.65 6.54
N ILE A 23 -13.07 -6.45 7.78
CA ILE A 23 -14.35 -5.79 8.07
C ILE A 23 -14.32 -4.32 7.62
N GLN A 24 -13.26 -3.59 7.95
CA GLN A 24 -13.16 -2.16 7.63
C GLN A 24 -13.17 -1.88 6.12
N GLN A 25 -12.54 -2.74 5.34
CA GLN A 25 -12.42 -2.60 3.89
C GLN A 25 -13.51 -3.35 3.11
N GLY A 26 -14.39 -4.10 3.81
CA GLY A 26 -15.46 -4.89 3.19
C GLY A 26 -14.95 -6.03 2.32
N LEU A 27 -13.89 -6.72 2.76
CA LEU A 27 -13.25 -7.81 2.03
C LEU A 27 -13.87 -9.16 2.42
N ASP A 28 -13.82 -10.12 1.50
CA ASP A 28 -14.44 -11.43 1.71
C ASP A 28 -13.57 -12.35 2.57
N THR A 29 -12.25 -12.31 2.35
CA THR A 29 -11.30 -13.25 2.96
C THR A 29 -10.16 -12.53 3.69
N ILE A 30 -9.53 -13.25 4.62
CA ILE A 30 -8.31 -12.78 5.32
C ILE A 30 -7.17 -12.59 4.32
N ASP A 31 -7.01 -13.47 3.33
CA ASP A 31 -5.99 -13.34 2.28
C ASP A 31 -6.09 -12.01 1.52
N GLN A 32 -7.32 -11.57 1.22
CA GLN A 32 -7.56 -10.26 0.61
C GLN A 32 -7.15 -9.11 1.55
N ALA A 33 -7.36 -9.25 2.86
CA ALA A 33 -6.94 -8.24 3.84
C ALA A 33 -5.41 -8.16 3.95
N ILE A 34 -4.72 -9.29 3.92
CA ILE A 34 -3.25 -9.37 3.85
C ILE A 34 -2.76 -8.69 2.57
N GLU A 35 -3.33 -9.03 1.42
CA GLU A 35 -2.97 -8.41 0.14
C GLU A 35 -3.19 -6.89 0.17
N TRP A 36 -4.31 -6.44 0.74
CA TRP A 36 -4.63 -5.03 0.89
C TRP A 36 -3.58 -4.30 1.74
N LEU A 37 -3.19 -4.86 2.89
CA LEU A 37 -2.18 -4.28 3.78
C LEU A 37 -0.82 -4.17 3.10
N ILE A 38 -0.40 -5.22 2.39
CA ILE A 38 0.86 -5.21 1.64
C ILE A 38 0.83 -4.08 0.59
N LYS A 39 -0.25 -3.97 -0.19
CA LYS A 39 -0.41 -2.91 -1.20
C LYS A 39 -0.39 -1.52 -0.57
N ASP A 40 -1.06 -1.34 0.56
CA ASP A 40 -1.13 -0.03 1.22
C ASP A 40 0.22 0.39 1.80
N ASN A 41 0.93 -0.53 2.45
CA ASN A 41 2.28 -0.29 2.95
C ASN A 41 3.26 0.07 1.83
N VAL A 42 3.23 -0.65 0.71
CA VAL A 42 4.04 -0.33 -0.48
C VAL A 42 3.70 1.08 -0.99
N ARG A 43 2.41 1.42 -1.09
CA ARG A 43 1.96 2.75 -1.52
C ARG A 43 2.45 3.85 -0.59
N ILE A 44 2.38 3.64 0.73
CA ILE A 44 2.88 4.58 1.74
C ILE A 44 4.40 4.71 1.62
N GLY A 45 5.12 3.60 1.48
CA GLY A 45 6.58 3.55 1.31
C GLY A 45 7.03 4.34 0.10
N ILE A 46 6.40 4.10 -1.06
CA ILE A 46 6.67 4.85 -2.29
C ILE A 46 6.40 6.34 -2.07
N ARG A 47 5.26 6.72 -1.48
CA ARG A 47 4.94 8.13 -1.19
C ARG A 47 5.96 8.80 -0.27
N LYS A 48 6.50 8.08 0.71
CA LYS A 48 7.56 8.59 1.60
C LYS A 48 8.88 8.77 0.85
N MET A 49 9.28 7.79 0.04
CA MET A 49 10.53 7.83 -0.74
C MET A 49 10.51 8.85 -1.87
N SER A 50 9.40 8.93 -2.61
CA SER A 50 9.25 9.86 -3.73
C SER A 50 8.82 11.26 -3.29
N GLY A 51 8.42 11.44 -2.03
CA GLY A 51 7.84 12.66 -1.48
C GLY A 51 6.39 12.91 -1.94
N ARG A 52 5.58 13.52 -1.06
CA ARG A 52 4.30 14.16 -1.45
C ARG A 52 4.64 15.35 -2.35
N GLY A 53 4.37 15.24 -3.65
CA GLY A 53 4.37 16.42 -4.53
C GLY A 53 5.72 16.78 -5.16
N ARG A 54 6.42 15.80 -5.74
CA ARG A 54 7.27 16.10 -6.93
C ARG A 54 6.39 16.44 -8.15
N ALA A 55 5.46 17.37 -7.97
CA ALA A 55 4.86 18.06 -9.10
C ALA A 55 6.00 18.84 -9.77
N LEU A 56 6.21 18.59 -11.05
CA LEU A 56 7.16 19.38 -11.82
C LEU A 56 6.53 20.77 -11.99
N TYR A 57 7.06 21.76 -11.26
CA TYR A 57 6.65 23.15 -11.43
C TYR A 57 7.43 23.75 -12.59
N GLN A 58 6.71 24.36 -13.54
CA GLN A 58 7.33 25.06 -14.66
C GLN A 58 8.13 26.26 -14.15
N VAL A 59 9.46 26.22 -14.30
CA VAL A 59 10.34 27.35 -14.00
C VAL A 59 10.31 28.32 -15.19
N LYS A 60 9.83 29.55 -14.99
CA LYS A 60 9.94 30.61 -16.01
C LYS A 60 11.41 31.05 -16.12
N ARG A 61 12.03 30.86 -17.28
CA ARG A 61 13.35 31.45 -17.57
C ARG A 61 13.24 32.97 -17.44
N LYS A 62 14.12 33.60 -16.66
CA LYS A 62 14.32 35.05 -16.73
C LYS A 62 15.05 35.33 -18.05
N ASN A 63 14.40 36.04 -18.96
CA ASN A 63 15.08 36.59 -20.13
C ASN A 63 16.11 37.62 -19.65
N LYS A 64 17.30 37.56 -20.24
CA LYS A 64 18.47 38.40 -19.95
C LYS A 64 18.27 39.81 -20.52
#